data_AF-A0DNM0-F1
#
_entry.id   AF-A0DNM0-F1
#
_cell.length_a   1.000
_cell.length_b   1.000
_cell.length_c   1.000
_cell.angle_alpha   90.00
_cell.angle_beta   90.00
_cell.angle_gamma   90.00
#
_symmetry.space_group_name_H-M   'P 1'
#
loop_
_entity.id
_entity.type
_entity.pdbx_description
1 polymer ?
#
loop_
_entity_poly.entity_id
_entity_poly.type
_entity_poly.pdbx_seq_one_letter_code
_entity_poly.pdbx_strand_id
1 'polypeptide(L)'
;MWLRLSYLSFRSCFNKKMVNGKFFGPDISGRYKGLLRKQFYFHGLPWIYEQPKNRELSPYHRKPKGHKRERTREQRIEKIKKNLMNYAEEEFKFRQERLNKRPPGGLDMIVQKMIPSWIHPKTAAQLQSTKQLLLMKRGRQPKQEEEYKTDQYEF
;
A
#
# COMPACT_ATOMS: atom_id res chain seq x y z
N MET A 1 33.16 46.72 7.54
CA MET A 1 33.86 46.05 6.43
C MET A 1 34.99 46.91 5.89
N TRP A 2 34.74 48.17 5.51
CA TRP A 2 35.74 49.08 4.94
C TRP A 2 37.03 49.17 5.76
N LEU A 3 36.93 49.39 7.08
CA LEU A 3 38.08 49.38 7.98
C LEU A 3 38.76 48.00 8.09
N ARG A 4 38.04 46.90 7.85
CA ARG A 4 38.64 45.56 7.88
C ARG A 4 39.48 45.29 6.65
N LEU A 5 39.14 45.90 5.51
CA LEU A 5 39.88 45.72 4.27
C LEU A 5 41.28 46.34 4.29
N SER A 6 41.55 47.29 5.19
CA SER A 6 42.87 47.91 5.29
C SER A 6 43.92 46.99 5.90
N TYR A 7 43.53 46.02 6.73
CA TYR A 7 44.46 45.15 7.45
C TYR A 7 44.26 43.65 7.17
N LEU A 8 43.19 43.26 6.47
CA LEU A 8 42.98 41.87 6.10
C LEU A 8 43.67 41.53 4.78
N SER A 9 44.29 40.35 4.74
CA SER A 9 44.82 39.79 3.49
C SER A 9 43.69 39.30 2.59
N PHE A 10 43.87 39.42 1.27
CA PHE A 10 42.89 38.96 0.28
C PHE A 10 42.51 37.47 0.46
N ARG A 11 43.51 36.62 0.77
CA ARG A 11 43.31 35.18 0.99
C ARG A 11 42.45 34.90 2.22
N SER A 12 42.68 35.63 3.30
CA SER A 12 41.97 35.44 4.57
C SER A 12 40.54 35.99 4.54
N CYS A 13 40.32 37.05 3.74
CA CYS A 13 39.02 37.66 3.54
C CYS A 13 37.95 36.70 3.01
N PHE A 14 38.30 35.81 2.08
CA PHE A 14 37.32 35.02 1.35
C PHE A 14 37.41 33.52 1.56
N ASN A 15 38.59 32.98 1.88
CA ASN A 15 38.76 31.55 2.09
C ASN A 15 38.46 31.15 3.54
N LYS A 16 37.82 30.00 3.70
CA LYS A 16 37.70 29.34 5.01
C LYS A 16 39.09 28.90 5.48
N LYS A 17 39.31 28.95 6.79
CA LYS A 17 40.56 28.51 7.43
C LYS A 17 40.28 27.22 8.21
N MET A 18 41.17 26.25 8.12
CA MET A 18 41.10 25.05 8.95
C MET A 18 42.06 25.21 10.12
N VAL A 19 41.55 25.10 11.35
CA VAL A 19 42.35 25.17 12.58
C VAL A 19 41.88 24.07 13.51
N ASN A 20 42.79 23.20 13.95
CA ASN A 20 42.51 22.08 14.87
C ASN A 20 41.35 21.18 14.39
N GLY A 21 41.34 20.85 13.10
CA GLY A 21 40.31 20.00 12.48
C GLY A 21 38.94 20.67 12.26
N LYS A 22 38.77 21.94 12.65
CA LYS A 22 37.52 22.69 12.46
C LYS A 22 37.68 23.74 11.36
N PHE A 23 36.66 23.88 10.51
CA PHE A 23 36.60 24.95 9.52
C PHE A 23 36.02 26.21 10.12
N PHE A 24 36.83 27.26 10.16
CA PHE A 24 36.42 28.61 10.49
C PHE A 24 35.97 29.33 9.22
N GLY A 25 34.94 30.17 9.38
CA GLY A 25 34.43 30.99 8.31
C GLY A 25 35.46 32.00 7.79
N PRO A 26 35.23 32.59 6.61
CA PRO A 26 36.06 33.68 6.12
C PRO A 26 35.96 34.93 7.01
N ASP A 27 36.99 35.76 7.02
CA ASP A 27 37.03 36.99 7.84
C ASP A 27 35.95 38.01 7.42
N ILE A 28 35.47 37.90 6.16
CA ILE A 28 34.38 38.71 5.60
C ILE A 28 33.17 37.81 5.29
N SER A 29 31.98 38.24 5.74
CA SER A 29 30.74 37.52 5.47
C SER A 29 30.30 37.60 4.00
N GLY A 30 29.44 36.68 3.58
CA GLY A 30 28.91 36.63 2.20
C GLY A 30 28.20 37.92 1.76
N ARG A 31 27.55 38.64 2.70
CA ARG A 31 26.91 39.94 2.43
C ARG A 31 27.93 40.97 1.94
N TYR A 32 29.03 41.09 2.66
CA TYR A 32 30.10 42.05 2.38
C TYR A 32 30.87 41.69 1.11
N LYS A 33 31.10 40.39 0.88
CA LYS A 33 31.63 39.89 -0.39
C LYS A 33 30.74 40.27 -1.59
N GLY A 34 29.42 40.17 -1.44
CA GLY A 34 28.46 40.59 -2.46
C GLY A 34 28.49 42.09 -2.75
N LEU A 35 28.70 42.92 -1.71
CA LEU A 35 28.87 44.38 -1.87
C LEU A 35 30.14 44.72 -2.64
N LEU A 36 31.27 44.09 -2.32
CA LEU A 36 32.51 44.27 -3.05
C LEU A 36 32.34 43.86 -4.51
N ARG A 37 31.76 42.68 -4.76
CA ARG A 37 31.46 42.22 -6.12
C ARG A 37 30.62 43.23 -6.91
N LYS A 38 29.61 43.86 -6.28
CA LYS A 38 28.79 44.90 -6.92
C LYS A 38 29.60 46.14 -7.28
N GLN A 39 30.49 46.60 -6.40
CA GLN A 39 31.35 47.75 -6.71
C GLN A 39 32.30 47.46 -7.86
N PHE A 40 32.97 46.30 -7.85
CA PHE A 40 33.82 45.87 -8.96
C PHE A 40 33.02 45.88 -10.28
N TYR A 41 31.80 45.34 -10.26
CA TYR A 41 30.92 45.34 -11.41
C TYR A 41 30.55 46.76 -11.89
N PHE A 42 30.21 47.69 -10.99
CA PHE A 42 29.88 49.07 -11.36
C PHE A 42 31.06 49.84 -11.97
N HIS A 43 32.29 49.48 -11.59
CA HIS A 43 33.50 50.07 -12.16
C HIS A 43 34.05 49.28 -13.36
N GLY A 44 33.31 48.29 -13.88
CA GLY A 44 33.75 47.48 -15.02
C GLY A 44 34.95 46.57 -14.72
N LEU A 45 35.28 46.35 -13.44
CA LEU A 45 36.40 45.51 -13.03
C LEU A 45 35.96 44.03 -12.94
N PRO A 46 36.79 43.08 -13.39
CA PRO A 46 36.48 41.66 -13.31
C PRO A 46 36.53 41.17 -11.86
N TRP A 47 35.57 40.33 -11.49
CA TRP A 47 35.56 39.65 -10.20
C TRP A 47 36.35 38.33 -10.28
N ILE A 48 37.65 38.38 -9.99
CA ILE A 48 38.59 37.27 -10.19
C ILE A 48 38.37 36.12 -9.20
N TYR A 49 37.80 36.42 -8.02
CA TYR A 49 37.75 35.45 -6.92
C TYR A 49 36.77 34.28 -7.17
N GLU A 50 35.68 34.51 -7.88
CA GLU A 50 34.69 33.47 -8.18
C GLU A 50 34.32 33.50 -9.67
N GLN A 51 34.45 32.34 -10.30
CA GLN A 51 33.93 32.15 -11.66
C GLN A 51 32.40 32.27 -11.68
N PRO A 52 31.82 32.77 -12.78
CA PRO A 52 30.38 32.75 -12.97
C PRO A 52 29.87 31.30 -12.94
N LYS A 53 28.69 31.09 -12.34
CA LYS A 53 28.07 29.76 -12.30
C LYS A 53 27.71 29.32 -13.72
N ASN A 54 28.10 28.11 -14.11
CA ASN A 54 27.65 27.54 -15.39
C ASN A 54 26.12 27.34 -15.33
N ARG A 55 25.40 27.92 -16.29
CA ARG A 55 23.94 27.83 -16.41
C ARG A 55 23.49 26.45 -16.89
N GLU A 56 24.33 25.73 -17.62
CA GLU A 56 24.03 24.39 -18.17
C GLU A 56 23.82 23.35 -17.06
N LEU A 57 24.47 23.54 -15.91
CA LEU A 57 24.31 22.69 -14.73
C LEU A 57 23.04 23.01 -13.92
N SER A 58 22.17 23.88 -14.45
CA SER A 58 20.94 24.27 -13.80
C SER A 58 19.98 23.07 -13.65
N PRO A 59 19.41 22.85 -12.45
CA PRO A 59 18.39 21.82 -12.24
C PRO A 59 17.15 21.99 -13.13
N TYR A 60 16.89 23.20 -13.65
CA TYR A 60 15.77 23.49 -14.52
C TYR A 60 15.86 22.81 -15.90
N HIS A 61 17.05 22.36 -16.31
CA HIS A 61 17.21 21.57 -17.53
C HIS A 61 16.83 20.09 -17.33
N ARG A 62 16.67 19.62 -16.08
CA ARG A 62 16.30 18.23 -15.81
C ARG A 62 14.83 18.02 -16.13
N LYS A 63 14.54 16.92 -16.84
CA LYS A 63 13.16 16.51 -17.13
C LYS A 63 12.38 16.34 -15.81
N PRO A 64 11.18 16.95 -15.68
CA PRO A 64 10.35 16.77 -14.50
C PRO A 64 9.83 15.32 -14.42
N LYS A 65 9.71 14.81 -13.19
CA LYS A 65 9.31 13.41 -12.91
C LYS A 65 7.84 13.11 -13.21
N GLY A 66 6.97 14.12 -13.28
CA GLY A 66 5.51 13.96 -13.42
C GLY A 66 4.81 13.42 -12.16
N HIS A 67 3.49 13.57 -12.10
CA HIS A 67 2.70 13.13 -10.95
C HIS A 67 2.60 11.59 -10.91
N LYS A 68 2.42 10.99 -9.72
CA LYS A 68 2.32 9.53 -9.59
C LYS A 68 1.18 8.94 -10.43
N ARG A 69 0.03 9.63 -10.49
CA ARG A 69 -1.14 9.21 -11.27
C ARG A 69 -0.90 9.16 -12.78
N GLU A 70 -0.04 10.04 -13.30
CA GLU A 70 0.31 10.06 -14.72
C GLU A 70 1.22 8.88 -15.04
N ARG A 71 2.25 8.67 -14.22
CA ARG A 71 3.21 7.58 -14.39
C ARG A 71 2.60 6.18 -14.33
N THR A 72 1.52 5.98 -13.56
CA THR A 72 0.87 4.67 -13.42
C THR A 72 -0.42 4.53 -14.25
N ARG A 73 -0.74 5.52 -15.10
CA ARG A 73 -1.98 5.55 -15.87
C ARG A 73 -2.10 4.33 -16.81
N GLU A 74 -1.04 4.01 -17.51
CA GLU A 74 -1.00 2.92 -18.50
C GLU A 74 -1.21 1.55 -17.83
N GLN A 75 -0.50 1.30 -16.73
CA GLN A 75 -0.67 0.08 -15.92
C GLN A 75 -2.11 -0.11 -15.43
N ARG A 76 -2.78 0.99 -15.03
CA ARG A 76 -4.19 0.94 -14.62
C ARG A 76 -5.10 0.58 -15.79
N ILE A 77 -4.85 1.15 -16.97
CA ILE A 77 -5.64 0.86 -18.17
C ILE A 77 -5.45 -0.60 -18.58
N GLU A 78 -4.22 -1.12 -18.55
CA GLU A 78 -3.94 -2.54 -18.84
C GLU A 78 -4.64 -3.49 -17.88
N LYS A 79 -4.63 -3.17 -16.57
CA LYS A 79 -5.35 -3.95 -15.58
C LYS A 79 -6.86 -3.98 -15.87
N ILE A 80 -7.44 -2.83 -16.24
CA ILE A 80 -8.85 -2.75 -16.62
C ILE A 80 -9.13 -3.62 -17.86
N LYS A 81 -8.28 -3.54 -18.89
CA LYS A 81 -8.42 -4.36 -20.10
C LYS A 81 -8.39 -5.85 -19.80
N LYS A 82 -7.44 -6.32 -18.99
CA LYS A 82 -7.35 -7.73 -18.57
C LYS A 82 -8.62 -8.18 -17.83
N ASN A 83 -9.13 -7.36 -16.92
CA ASN A 83 -10.37 -7.68 -16.20
C ASN A 83 -11.59 -7.73 -17.14
N LEU A 84 -11.67 -6.84 -18.13
CA LEU A 84 -12.75 -6.84 -19.11
C LEU A 84 -12.71 -8.07 -20.02
N MET A 85 -11.52 -8.57 -20.38
CA MET A 85 -11.38 -9.80 -21.17
C MET A 85 -11.90 -11.02 -20.40
N ASN A 86 -11.64 -11.10 -19.09
CA ASN A 86 -12.02 -12.25 -18.27
C ASN A 86 -13.45 -12.16 -17.69
N TYR A 87 -14.15 -11.05 -17.91
CA TYR A 87 -15.43 -10.76 -17.26
C TYR A 87 -16.50 -11.84 -17.50
N ALA A 88 -16.62 -12.33 -18.74
CA ALA A 88 -17.65 -13.30 -19.11
C ALA A 88 -17.46 -14.66 -18.40
N GLU A 89 -16.21 -15.10 -18.25
CA GLU A 89 -15.88 -16.34 -17.55
C GLU A 89 -16.14 -16.23 -16.05
N GLU A 90 -15.76 -15.11 -15.45
CA GLU A 90 -16.02 -14.82 -14.04
C GLU A 90 -17.53 -14.75 -13.75
N GLU A 91 -18.29 -14.14 -14.66
CA GLU A 91 -19.74 -14.08 -14.56
C GLU A 91 -20.39 -15.48 -14.64
N PHE A 92 -19.96 -16.31 -15.60
CA PHE A 92 -20.45 -17.68 -15.72
C PHE A 92 -20.14 -18.50 -14.48
N LYS A 93 -18.90 -18.43 -13.98
CA LYS A 93 -18.47 -19.11 -12.76
C LYS A 93 -19.31 -18.66 -11.56
N PHE A 94 -19.54 -17.36 -11.41
CA PHE A 94 -20.39 -16.83 -10.34
C PHE A 94 -21.82 -17.36 -10.42
N ARG A 95 -22.40 -17.41 -11.63
CA ARG A 95 -23.74 -17.98 -11.84
C ARG A 95 -23.78 -19.46 -11.46
N GLN A 96 -22.80 -20.24 -11.88
CA GLN A 96 -22.72 -21.67 -11.56
C GLN A 96 -22.56 -21.90 -10.05
N GLU A 97 -21.67 -21.16 -9.40
CA GLU A 97 -21.50 -21.22 -7.95
C GLU A 97 -22.80 -20.88 -7.22
N ARG A 98 -23.54 -19.88 -7.70
CA ARG A 98 -24.82 -19.49 -7.10
C ARG A 98 -25.87 -20.58 -7.27
N LEU A 99 -25.90 -21.28 -8.41
CA LEU A 99 -26.79 -22.42 -8.63
C LEU A 99 -26.42 -23.59 -7.72
N ASN A 100 -25.14 -23.94 -7.63
CA ASN A 100 -24.65 -25.04 -6.80
C ASN A 100 -24.83 -24.79 -5.30
N LYS A 101 -24.78 -23.52 -4.86
CA LYS A 101 -25.01 -23.12 -3.46
C LYS A 101 -26.49 -23.16 -3.07
N ARG A 102 -27.44 -23.36 -4.00
CA ARG A 102 -28.85 -23.51 -3.65
C ARG A 102 -29.04 -24.81 -2.87
N PRO A 103 -29.88 -24.82 -1.81
CA PRO A 103 -30.19 -26.07 -1.13
C PRO A 103 -30.86 -27.03 -2.13
N PRO A 104 -30.48 -28.32 -2.17
CA PRO A 104 -31.11 -29.28 -3.05
C PRO A 104 -32.57 -29.47 -2.64
N GLY A 105 -33.43 -29.63 -3.64
CA GLY A 105 -34.85 -29.94 -3.47
C GLY A 105 -35.18 -31.37 -3.91
N GLY A 106 -36.43 -31.80 -3.71
CA GLY A 106 -36.94 -33.07 -4.23
C GLY A 106 -36.16 -34.30 -3.75
N LEU A 107 -35.88 -35.21 -4.69
CA LEU A 107 -35.19 -36.48 -4.42
C LEU A 107 -33.75 -36.28 -3.96
N ASP A 108 -33.03 -35.31 -4.53
CA ASP A 108 -31.62 -35.04 -4.18
C ASP A 108 -31.48 -34.64 -2.70
N MET A 109 -32.47 -33.93 -2.14
CA MET A 109 -32.47 -33.61 -0.71
C MET A 109 -32.59 -34.88 0.15
N ILE A 110 -33.40 -35.85 -0.28
CA ILE A 110 -33.58 -37.13 0.43
C ILE A 110 -32.28 -37.92 0.35
N VAL A 111 -31.72 -38.04 -0.84
CA VAL A 111 -30.44 -38.70 -1.11
C VAL A 111 -29.32 -38.09 -0.25
N GLN A 112 -29.20 -36.76 -0.23
CA GLN A 112 -28.18 -36.06 0.53
C GLN A 112 -28.31 -36.29 2.05
N LYS A 113 -29.53 -36.46 2.57
CA LYS A 113 -29.76 -36.70 4.00
C LYS A 113 -29.62 -38.17 4.39
N MET A 114 -30.13 -39.07 3.55
CA MET A 114 -30.20 -40.50 3.83
C MET A 114 -28.87 -41.18 3.54
N ILE A 115 -28.30 -41.08 2.34
CA ILE A 115 -27.12 -41.88 1.96
C ILE A 115 -25.93 -41.74 2.93
N PRO A 116 -25.55 -40.54 3.41
CA PRO A 116 -24.43 -40.42 4.35
C PRO A 116 -24.65 -41.17 5.67
N SER A 117 -25.90 -41.35 6.13
CA SER A 117 -26.18 -42.11 7.35
C SER A 117 -25.97 -43.61 7.17
N TRP A 118 -26.15 -44.13 5.95
CA TRP A 118 -25.94 -45.55 5.62
C TRP A 118 -24.47 -45.89 5.38
N ILE A 119 -23.74 -44.99 4.71
CA ILE A 119 -22.31 -45.21 4.40
C ILE A 119 -21.43 -45.00 5.64
N HIS A 120 -21.76 -44.02 6.49
CA HIS A 120 -21.00 -43.70 7.69
C HIS A 120 -21.94 -43.51 8.90
N PRO A 121 -22.35 -44.60 9.57
CA PRO A 121 -23.31 -44.53 10.68
C PRO A 121 -22.78 -43.75 11.89
N LYS A 122 -21.45 -43.70 12.08
CA LYS A 122 -20.80 -42.97 13.19
C LYS A 122 -20.93 -41.45 13.08
N THR A 123 -21.02 -40.90 11.86
CA THR A 123 -21.17 -39.45 11.61
C THR A 123 -22.60 -38.95 11.82
N ALA A 124 -23.62 -39.79 11.64
CA ALA A 124 -25.02 -39.42 11.88
C ALA A 124 -25.29 -39.16 13.37
N ALA A 125 -24.74 -40.00 14.26
CA ALA A 125 -24.81 -39.81 15.71
C ALA A 125 -24.07 -38.53 16.16
N GLN A 126 -22.92 -38.22 15.56
CA GLN A 126 -22.17 -36.96 15.81
C GLN A 126 -22.91 -35.72 15.28
N LEU A 127 -23.64 -35.82 14.17
CA LEU A 127 -24.48 -34.74 13.63
C LEU A 127 -25.70 -34.45 14.52
N GLN A 128 -26.32 -35.50 15.07
CA GLN A 128 -27.41 -35.35 16.02
C GLN A 128 -26.93 -34.73 17.34
N SER A 129 -25.79 -35.17 17.87
CA SER A 129 -25.22 -34.61 19.11
C SER A 129 -24.80 -33.15 18.93
N THR A 130 -24.16 -32.78 17.81
CA THR A 130 -23.79 -31.38 17.51
C THR A 130 -25.00 -30.48 17.29
N LYS A 131 -26.08 -30.98 16.66
CA LYS A 131 -27.34 -30.24 16.49
C LYS A 131 -28.03 -29.99 17.83
N GLN A 132 -28.05 -30.97 18.73
CA GLN A 132 -28.54 -30.81 20.10
C GLN A 132 -27.71 -29.77 20.89
N LEU A 133 -26.38 -29.81 20.75
CA LEU A 133 -25.45 -28.86 21.37
C LEU A 133 -25.65 -27.42 20.87
N LEU A 134 -25.92 -27.24 19.58
CA LEU A 134 -26.25 -25.93 18.97
C LEU A 134 -27.63 -25.39 19.41
N LEU A 135 -28.61 -26.27 19.61
CA LEU A 135 -29.95 -25.90 20.11
C LEU A 135 -29.88 -25.46 21.58
N MET A 136 -29.12 -26.19 22.41
CA MET A 136 -28.86 -25.82 23.81
C MET A 136 -28.12 -24.48 23.93
N LYS A 137 -27.10 -24.22 23.09
CA LYS A 137 -26.41 -22.92 23.04
C LYS A 137 -27.31 -21.76 22.61
N ARG A 138 -28.42 -22.03 21.91
CA ARG A 138 -29.42 -21.03 21.50
C ARG A 138 -30.61 -20.95 22.46
N GLY A 139 -30.53 -21.61 23.62
CA GLY A 139 -31.56 -21.56 24.67
C GLY A 139 -32.86 -22.30 24.36
N ARG A 140 -32.87 -23.19 23.34
CA ARG A 140 -34.04 -24.02 23.01
C ARG A 140 -33.84 -25.44 23.53
N GLN A 141 -34.77 -25.91 24.36
CA GLN A 141 -34.79 -27.29 24.86
C GLN A 141 -35.21 -28.26 23.73
N PRO A 142 -34.54 -29.42 23.55
CA PRO A 142 -34.96 -30.44 22.60
C PRO A 142 -36.27 -31.08 23.09
N LYS A 143 -37.27 -31.19 22.20
CA LYS A 143 -38.49 -31.96 22.50
C LYS A 143 -38.13 -33.44 22.58
N GLN A 144 -38.52 -34.12 23.67
CA GLN A 144 -38.42 -35.57 23.78
C GLN A 144 -39.46 -36.17 22.83
N GLU A 145 -39.02 -36.98 21.87
CA GLU A 145 -39.92 -37.73 20.98
C GLU A 145 -40.37 -38.98 21.75
N GLU A 146 -41.70 -39.12 21.92
CA GLU A 146 -42.31 -40.26 22.59
C GLU A 146 -42.12 -41.52 21.72
N GLU A 147 -41.48 -42.54 22.29
CA GLU A 147 -41.33 -43.85 21.67
C GLU A 147 -42.72 -44.50 21.51
N TYR A 148 -43.21 -44.58 20.28
CA TYR A 148 -44.36 -45.44 19.97
C TYR A 148 -43.93 -46.90 20.10
N LYS A 149 -44.39 -47.56 21.17
CA LYS A 149 -44.31 -49.03 21.30
C LYS A 149 -45.11 -49.65 20.17
N THR A 150 -44.43 -50.29 19.22
CA THR A 150 -45.04 -51.26 18.33
C THR A 150 -45.28 -52.53 19.13
N ASP A 151 -46.47 -52.66 19.70
CA ASP A 151 -46.94 -53.92 20.27
C ASP A 151 -47.07 -54.94 19.12
N GLN A 152 -46.28 -56.01 19.20
CA GLN A 152 -46.34 -57.14 18.29
C GLN A 152 -47.62 -57.92 18.58
N TYR A 153 -48.49 -58.03 17.58
CA TYR A 153 -49.55 -59.03 17.55
C TYR A 153 -48.91 -60.38 17.21
N GLU A 154 -48.82 -61.27 18.20
CA GLU A 154 -48.65 -62.70 17.99
C GLU A 154 -50.04 -63.33 17.77
N PHE A 155 -50.23 -63.99 16.62
CA PHE A 155 -51.17 -65.07 16.38
C PHE A 155 -50.61 -66.00 15.30
#